data_AF-A0A512U9B4-F1
#
_entry.id   AF-A0A512U9B4-F1
#
_cell.length_a   1.000
_cell.length_b   1.000
_cell.length_c   1.000
_cell.angle_alpha   90.00
_cell.angle_beta   90.00
_cell.angle_gamma   90.00
#
_symmetry.space_group_name_H-M   'P 1'
#
loop_
_entity.id
_entity.type
_entity.pdbx_description
1 polymer ?
#
loop_
_entity_poly.entity_id
_entity_poly.type
_entity_poly.pdbx_seq_one_letter_code
_entity_poly.pdbx_strand_id
1 'polypeptide(L)'
;MRSDGPLFTTMLMLSLTISVSLSAYSNGHSIEQTESDPHLTSPLVTSFPQEKEQHPKPKKTETEVRNTNLDLSWLIADLKTFVNETNIDSARFLSHAPYIAKRLVVLGHRFNQYNSSKSLNAYNFARHRFRAMESSSHLLQSYTSDDTDQCLLRWVVNLNVRLLAFFDDNGLPNTKIPDYWSKILGIFSLLGYWHRVFSLLERKQYHVIVCFENQMKKAESTLWILAQATPNGG
;
A
#
# COMPACT_ATOMS: atom_id res chain seq x y z
N MET A 1 11.39 8.85 32.96
CA MET A 1 11.93 8.60 31.60
C MET A 1 12.82 7.37 31.69
N ARG A 2 12.29 6.19 31.31
CA ARG A 2 13.06 4.93 31.20
C ARG A 2 13.18 4.61 29.72
N SER A 3 14.40 4.31 29.31
CA SER A 3 14.77 3.91 27.95
C SER A 3 14.48 2.42 27.80
N ASP A 4 13.38 2.08 27.13
CA ASP A 4 13.04 0.70 26.71
C ASP A 4 13.63 0.41 25.31
N GLY A 5 14.92 0.73 25.12
CA GLY A 5 15.62 0.70 23.83
C GLY A 5 16.06 -0.68 23.28
N PRO A 6 16.28 -1.76 24.05
CA PRO A 6 16.80 -3.02 23.48
C PRO A 6 15.82 -4.20 23.39
N LEU A 7 14.69 -4.16 24.12
CA LEU A 7 13.73 -5.28 24.13
C LEU A 7 12.82 -5.30 22.88
N PHE A 8 12.48 -4.12 22.36
CA PHE A 8 11.67 -4.01 21.15
C PHE A 8 12.36 -4.64 19.93
N THR A 9 13.65 -4.38 19.76
CA THR A 9 14.44 -4.87 18.61
C THR A 9 14.67 -6.38 18.68
N THR A 10 14.90 -6.93 19.88
CA THR A 10 15.20 -8.36 20.06
C THR A 10 13.96 -9.23 19.89
N MET A 11 12.80 -8.79 20.36
CA MET A 11 11.53 -9.53 20.17
C MET A 11 11.07 -9.52 18.70
N LEU A 12 11.32 -8.43 17.97
CA LEU A 12 11.02 -8.32 16.53
C LEU A 12 11.92 -9.21 15.67
N MET A 13 13.21 -9.34 16.03
CA MET A 13 14.16 -10.20 15.33
C MET A 13 13.86 -11.70 15.50
N LEU A 14 13.33 -12.12 16.65
CA LEU A 14 12.96 -13.52 16.92
C LEU A 14 11.76 -14.01 16.10
N SER A 15 10.84 -13.12 15.72
CA SER A 15 9.75 -13.46 14.80
C SER A 15 10.24 -13.61 13.35
N LEU A 16 11.31 -12.92 12.96
CA LEU A 16 11.81 -12.86 11.58
C LEU A 16 12.72 -14.05 11.21
N THR A 17 13.47 -14.62 12.16
CA THR A 17 14.32 -15.79 11.89
C THR A 17 13.51 -17.02 11.48
N ILE A 18 12.24 -17.11 11.86
CA ILE A 18 11.36 -18.21 11.45
C ILE A 18 10.90 -18.05 9.99
N SER A 19 10.76 -16.81 9.48
CA SER A 19 10.23 -16.55 8.13
C SER A 19 11.30 -16.52 7.03
N VAL A 20 12.55 -16.15 7.33
CA VAL A 20 13.61 -16.05 6.30
C VAL A 20 14.18 -17.42 5.88
N SER A 21 14.02 -18.46 6.70
CA SER A 21 14.56 -19.79 6.40
C SER A 21 13.83 -20.56 5.28
N LEU A 22 12.74 -20.03 4.69
CA LEU A 22 11.97 -20.74 3.65
C LEU A 22 12.11 -20.19 2.21
N SER A 23 12.78 -19.07 1.96
CA SER A 23 12.80 -18.45 0.62
C SER A 23 14.03 -18.73 -0.24
N ALA A 24 14.95 -19.60 0.20
CA ALA A 24 16.15 -19.93 -0.56
C ALA A 24 15.97 -21.21 -1.40
N TYR A 25 14.98 -21.25 -2.30
CA TYR A 25 14.92 -22.28 -3.36
C TYR A 25 14.03 -21.87 -4.53
N SER A 26 14.56 -21.12 -5.50
CA SER A 26 14.19 -21.26 -6.91
C SER A 26 15.17 -20.45 -7.77
N ASN A 27 15.93 -21.17 -8.59
CA ASN A 27 16.99 -20.66 -9.46
C ASN A 27 16.63 -21.05 -10.90
N GLY A 28 16.94 -20.17 -11.87
CA GLY A 28 17.27 -20.59 -13.23
C GLY A 28 16.27 -20.24 -14.35
N HIS A 29 16.51 -19.13 -15.04
CA HIS A 29 16.27 -19.09 -16.49
C HIS A 29 17.27 -18.14 -17.18
N SER A 30 18.18 -18.73 -17.94
CA SER A 30 19.09 -18.07 -18.87
C SER A 30 18.37 -17.83 -20.19
N ILE A 31 18.53 -16.65 -20.79
CA ILE A 31 18.10 -16.36 -22.16
C ILE A 31 19.36 -16.16 -23.01
N GLU A 32 19.50 -17.01 -24.03
CA GLU A 32 20.48 -16.88 -25.10
C GLU A 32 20.13 -15.69 -26.01
N GLN A 33 21.17 -14.94 -26.37
CA GLN A 33 21.16 -13.91 -27.38
C GLN A 33 21.37 -14.54 -28.76
N THR A 34 20.60 -14.09 -29.75
CA THR A 34 20.99 -14.21 -31.16
C THR A 34 20.74 -12.89 -31.87
N GLU A 35 21.83 -12.42 -32.45
CA GLU A 35 22.13 -11.18 -33.16
C GLU A 35 22.05 -11.45 -34.68
N SER A 36 21.52 -10.50 -35.46
CA SER A 36 21.66 -10.31 -36.94
C SER A 36 20.52 -9.39 -37.40
N ASP A 37 20.63 -8.40 -38.31
CA ASP A 37 21.73 -7.74 -39.03
C ASP A 37 21.08 -6.49 -39.74
N PRO A 38 21.68 -5.74 -40.69
CA PRO A 38 21.66 -4.28 -40.68
C PRO A 38 20.91 -3.64 -41.88
N HIS A 39 21.00 -2.30 -41.94
CA HIS A 39 21.10 -1.43 -43.12
C HIS A 39 19.97 -0.47 -43.53
N LEU A 40 20.45 0.77 -43.75
CA LEU A 40 20.13 1.75 -44.80
C LEU A 40 19.13 2.91 -44.55
N THR A 41 19.76 4.07 -44.23
CA THR A 41 19.72 5.37 -44.93
C THR A 41 18.51 6.31 -44.90
N SER A 42 18.87 7.57 -44.57
CA SER A 42 18.32 8.88 -44.97
C SER A 42 17.29 9.53 -44.03
N PRO A 43 17.11 10.87 -44.05
CA PRO A 43 17.98 11.96 -44.52
C PRO A 43 18.26 13.03 -43.44
N LEU A 44 19.29 13.84 -43.73
CA LEU A 44 19.72 15.03 -43.02
C LEU A 44 18.58 16.09 -43.02
N VAL A 45 17.87 16.22 -41.89
CA VAL A 45 16.88 17.29 -41.67
C VAL A 45 17.56 18.44 -40.93
N THR A 46 17.64 19.58 -41.61
CA THR A 46 18.16 20.86 -41.12
C THR A 46 17.29 21.35 -39.97
N SER A 47 17.84 21.28 -38.75
CA SER A 47 17.18 21.70 -37.52
C SER A 47 17.16 23.23 -37.42
N PHE A 48 15.98 23.83 -37.59
CA PHE A 48 15.72 25.20 -37.19
C PHE A 48 15.71 25.30 -35.65
N PRO A 49 16.39 26.29 -35.04
CA PRO A 49 16.27 26.56 -33.61
C PRO A 49 14.87 27.11 -33.33
N GLN A 50 13.93 26.23 -32.97
CA GLN A 50 12.67 26.65 -32.40
C GLN A 50 12.93 27.14 -30.97
N GLU A 51 13.11 28.44 -30.85
CA GLU A 51 13.10 29.18 -29.60
C GLU A 51 11.75 28.91 -28.91
N LYS A 52 11.73 27.92 -28.00
CA LYS A 52 10.56 27.58 -27.20
C LYS A 52 10.30 28.78 -26.30
N GLU A 53 9.40 29.66 -26.73
CA GLU A 53 8.77 30.66 -25.88
C GLU A 53 8.22 29.94 -24.65
N GLN A 54 8.96 30.01 -23.54
CA GLN A 54 8.52 29.57 -22.24
C GLN A 54 7.49 30.58 -21.76
N HIS A 55 6.24 30.43 -22.23
CA HIS A 55 5.13 31.16 -21.66
C HIS A 55 5.09 30.88 -20.15
N PRO A 56 5.16 31.92 -19.30
CA PRO A 56 5.13 31.75 -17.86
C PRO A 56 3.83 31.06 -17.47
N LYS A 57 3.93 29.86 -16.86
CA LYS A 57 2.77 29.13 -16.35
C LYS A 57 2.00 30.06 -15.41
N PRO A 58 0.68 30.22 -15.58
CA PRO A 58 -0.11 31.10 -14.72
C PRO A 58 0.07 30.69 -13.26
N LYS A 59 0.46 31.64 -12.41
CA LYS A 59 0.54 31.45 -10.97
C LYS A 59 -0.88 31.15 -10.47
N LYS A 60 -1.12 29.90 -10.12
CA LYS A 60 -2.40 29.47 -9.55
C LYS A 60 -2.67 30.21 -8.24
N THR A 61 -3.95 30.46 -7.99
CA THR A 61 -4.41 31.18 -6.80
C THR A 61 -4.34 30.29 -5.56
N GLU A 62 -4.10 30.87 -4.39
CA GLU A 62 -4.13 30.18 -3.08
C GLU A 62 -5.46 29.46 -2.84
N THR A 63 -6.56 30.05 -3.34
CA THR A 63 -7.90 29.49 -3.32
C THR A 63 -8.00 28.13 -4.01
N GLU A 64 -7.34 27.94 -5.17
CA GLU A 64 -7.37 26.66 -5.89
C GLU A 64 -6.62 25.55 -5.15
N VAL A 65 -5.49 25.89 -4.51
CA VAL A 65 -4.72 24.95 -3.69
C VAL A 65 -5.56 24.50 -2.51
N ARG A 66 -6.20 25.45 -1.82
CA ARG A 66 -7.08 25.17 -0.67
C ARG A 66 -8.25 24.26 -1.07
N ASN A 67 -8.92 24.56 -2.17
CA ASN A 67 -10.04 23.76 -2.66
C ASN A 67 -9.60 22.34 -3.04
N THR A 68 -8.43 22.19 -3.67
CA THR A 68 -7.90 20.86 -4.00
C THR A 68 -7.57 20.03 -2.77
N ASN A 69 -7.02 20.66 -1.73
CA ASN A 69 -6.75 19.97 -0.46
C ASN A 69 -8.04 19.57 0.27
N LEU A 70 -9.10 20.38 0.19
CA LEU A 70 -10.41 20.03 0.73
C LEU A 70 -11.02 18.82 -0.01
N ASP A 71 -10.98 18.83 -1.34
CA ASP A 71 -11.46 17.70 -2.17
C ASP A 71 -10.74 16.39 -1.84
N LEU A 72 -9.42 16.47 -1.58
CA LEU A 72 -8.60 15.33 -1.17
C LEU A 72 -8.98 14.83 0.23
N SER A 73 -9.18 15.74 1.19
CA SER A 73 -9.61 15.38 2.55
C SER A 73 -10.96 14.64 2.53
N TRP A 74 -11.92 15.14 1.75
CA TRP A 74 -13.21 14.46 1.58
C TRP A 74 -13.07 13.09 0.92
N LEU A 75 -12.21 12.94 -0.08
CA LEU A 75 -11.94 11.64 -0.69
C LEU A 75 -11.37 10.62 0.33
N ILE A 76 -10.43 11.05 1.18
CA ILE A 76 -9.85 10.20 2.22
C ILE A 76 -10.91 9.81 3.25
N ALA A 77 -11.78 10.75 3.65
CA ALA A 77 -12.91 10.48 4.53
C ALA A 77 -13.85 9.44 3.91
N ASP A 78 -14.22 9.60 2.63
CA ASP A 78 -15.06 8.64 1.90
C ASP A 78 -14.44 7.24 1.91
N LEU A 79 -13.14 7.13 1.60
CA LEU A 79 -12.41 5.86 1.62
C LEU A 79 -12.43 5.18 3.00
N LYS A 80 -12.35 5.96 4.09
CA LYS A 80 -12.42 5.43 5.46
C LYS A 80 -13.80 4.83 5.77
N THR A 81 -14.89 5.32 5.17
CA THR A 81 -16.24 4.82 5.47
C THR A 81 -16.45 3.36 5.08
N PHE A 82 -15.69 2.83 4.12
CA PHE A 82 -15.82 1.44 3.66
C PHE A 82 -15.07 0.44 4.55
N VAL A 83 -14.34 0.91 5.55
CA VAL A 83 -13.59 0.07 6.49
C VAL A 83 -14.25 0.20 7.85
N ASN A 84 -14.73 -0.91 8.40
CA ASN A 84 -15.18 -0.96 9.79
C ASN A 84 -14.09 -1.59 10.68
N GLU A 85 -14.37 -1.76 11.96
CA GLU A 85 -13.37 -2.25 12.92
C GLU A 85 -12.82 -3.63 12.57
N THR A 86 -13.60 -4.48 11.89
CA THR A 86 -13.26 -5.88 11.64
C THR A 86 -12.95 -6.17 10.17
N ASN A 87 -13.62 -5.52 9.23
CA ASN A 87 -13.70 -5.90 7.82
C ASN A 87 -13.78 -4.68 6.89
N ILE A 88 -13.44 -4.88 5.61
CA ILE A 88 -13.82 -3.97 4.52
C ILE A 88 -15.20 -4.35 3.96
N ASP A 89 -16.05 -3.35 3.70
CA ASP A 89 -17.28 -3.49 2.93
C ASP A 89 -16.96 -3.55 1.43
N SER A 90 -16.44 -4.69 0.99
CA SER A 90 -15.94 -4.88 -0.39
C SER A 90 -17.01 -4.66 -1.45
N ALA A 91 -18.25 -5.08 -1.20
CA ALA A 91 -19.34 -4.91 -2.14
C ALA A 91 -19.67 -3.42 -2.33
N ARG A 92 -19.85 -2.68 -1.23
CA ARG A 92 -20.11 -1.24 -1.32
C ARG A 92 -18.92 -0.50 -1.91
N PHE A 93 -17.70 -0.85 -1.53
CA PHE A 93 -16.49 -0.24 -2.09
C PHE A 93 -16.42 -0.42 -3.61
N LEU A 94 -16.55 -1.66 -4.11
CA LEU A 94 -16.42 -1.94 -5.54
C LEU A 94 -17.52 -1.24 -6.37
N SER A 95 -18.74 -1.12 -5.85
CA SER A 95 -19.78 -0.33 -6.52
C SER A 95 -19.44 1.17 -6.64
N HIS A 96 -18.61 1.71 -5.75
CA HIS A 96 -18.19 3.11 -5.76
C HIS A 96 -16.79 3.33 -6.37
N ALA A 97 -16.01 2.27 -6.56
CA ALA A 97 -14.60 2.35 -6.98
C ALA A 97 -14.39 3.12 -8.29
N PRO A 98 -15.22 2.96 -9.36
CA PRO A 98 -15.06 3.74 -10.59
C PRO A 98 -15.18 5.25 -10.38
N TYR A 99 -16.10 5.68 -9.50
CA TYR A 99 -16.28 7.09 -9.18
C TYR A 99 -15.08 7.66 -8.42
N ILE A 100 -14.57 6.91 -7.43
CA ILE A 100 -13.39 7.29 -6.64
C ILE A 100 -12.14 7.35 -7.54
N ALA A 101 -11.96 6.40 -8.45
CA ALA A 101 -10.87 6.38 -9.41
C ALA A 101 -10.87 7.63 -10.31
N LYS A 102 -12.05 8.02 -10.82
CA LYS A 102 -12.19 9.26 -11.61
C LYS A 102 -11.80 10.50 -10.81
N ARG A 103 -12.20 10.59 -9.53
CA ARG A 103 -11.79 11.70 -8.65
C ARG A 103 -10.28 11.73 -8.42
N LEU A 104 -9.64 10.58 -8.21
CA LEU A 104 -8.18 10.48 -8.07
C LEU A 104 -7.45 10.99 -9.32
N VAL A 105 -7.92 10.66 -10.52
CA VAL A 105 -7.32 11.16 -11.78
C VAL A 105 -7.39 12.68 -11.84
N VAL A 106 -8.56 13.27 -11.58
CA VAL A 106 -8.75 14.73 -11.57
C VAL A 106 -7.84 15.41 -10.54
N LEU A 107 -7.77 14.87 -9.31
CA LEU A 107 -6.89 15.38 -8.27
C LEU A 107 -5.41 15.26 -8.68
N GLY A 108 -5.01 14.15 -9.30
CA GLY A 108 -3.65 13.94 -9.78
C GLY A 108 -3.21 15.00 -10.79
N HIS A 109 -4.08 15.36 -11.74
CA HIS A 109 -3.79 16.46 -12.66
C HIS A 109 -3.60 17.80 -11.95
N ARG A 110 -4.39 18.08 -10.91
CA ARG A 110 -4.24 19.30 -10.11
C ARG A 110 -2.94 19.29 -9.30
N PHE A 111 -2.61 18.17 -8.65
CA PHE A 111 -1.37 18.03 -7.87
C PHE A 111 -0.10 18.05 -8.70
N ASN A 112 -0.11 17.53 -9.93
CA ASN A 112 1.01 17.67 -10.86
C ASN A 112 1.31 19.13 -11.25
N GLN A 113 0.37 20.04 -10.99
CA GLN A 113 0.54 21.47 -11.23
C GLN A 113 0.96 22.22 -9.94
N TYR A 114 1.03 21.57 -8.79
CA TYR A 114 1.42 22.15 -7.50
C TYR A 114 2.79 21.64 -7.04
N ASN A 115 3.68 22.53 -6.59
CA ASN A 115 4.98 22.17 -6.01
C ASN A 115 4.93 21.96 -4.47
N SER A 116 3.80 21.50 -3.92
CA SER A 116 3.67 21.28 -2.47
C SER A 116 3.93 19.81 -2.12
N SER A 117 5.05 19.53 -1.44
CA SER A 117 5.45 18.18 -1.03
C SER A 117 4.43 17.52 -0.10
N LYS A 118 3.91 18.26 0.89
CA LYS A 118 2.93 17.72 1.86
C LYS A 118 1.64 17.28 1.19
N SER A 119 1.09 18.12 0.31
CA SER A 119 -0.18 17.82 -0.35
C SER A 119 -0.04 16.66 -1.35
N LEU A 120 1.14 16.54 -1.97
CA LEU A 120 1.48 15.40 -2.82
C LEU A 120 1.58 14.09 -2.02
N ASN A 121 2.13 14.09 -0.81
CA ASN A 121 2.20 12.91 0.05
C ASN A 121 0.79 12.41 0.43
N ALA A 122 -0.09 13.31 0.84
CA ALA A 122 -1.49 12.97 1.15
C ALA A 122 -2.21 12.39 -0.08
N TYR A 123 -2.01 12.97 -1.27
CA TYR A 123 -2.57 12.43 -2.52
C TYR A 123 -2.04 11.03 -2.84
N ASN A 124 -0.73 10.82 -2.74
CA ASN A 124 -0.11 9.51 -2.98
C ASN A 124 -0.62 8.47 -1.99
N PHE A 125 -0.80 8.85 -0.73
CA PHE A 125 -1.36 7.97 0.28
C PHE A 125 -2.84 7.63 0.01
N ALA A 126 -3.67 8.60 -0.37
CA ALA A 126 -5.06 8.35 -0.77
C ALA A 126 -5.15 7.36 -1.95
N ARG A 127 -4.29 7.53 -2.95
CA ARG A 127 -4.17 6.62 -4.09
C ARG A 127 -3.71 5.22 -3.67
N HIS A 128 -2.75 5.12 -2.76
CA HIS A 128 -2.30 3.85 -2.19
C HIS A 128 -3.45 3.13 -1.45
N ARG A 129 -4.18 3.85 -0.60
CA ARG A 129 -5.34 3.32 0.14
C ARG A 129 -6.42 2.80 -0.82
N PHE A 130 -6.79 3.58 -1.83
CA PHE A 130 -7.75 3.14 -2.85
C PHE A 130 -7.31 1.82 -3.51
N ARG A 131 -6.06 1.73 -3.97
CA ARG A 131 -5.54 0.52 -4.63
C ARG A 131 -5.51 -0.69 -3.71
N ALA A 132 -5.15 -0.49 -2.44
CA ALA A 132 -5.14 -1.55 -1.45
C ALA A 132 -6.56 -2.09 -1.21
N MET A 133 -7.56 -1.20 -1.12
CA MET A 133 -8.97 -1.58 -0.96
C MET A 133 -9.52 -2.29 -2.20
N GLU A 134 -9.20 -1.82 -3.40
CA GLU A 134 -9.59 -2.43 -4.67
C GLU A 134 -9.01 -3.84 -4.80
N SER A 135 -7.69 -3.97 -4.64
CA SER A 135 -7.01 -5.27 -4.71
C SER A 135 -7.55 -6.25 -3.67
N SER A 136 -7.76 -5.77 -2.44
CA SER A 136 -8.30 -6.60 -1.35
C SER A 136 -9.74 -7.03 -1.63
N SER A 137 -10.58 -6.14 -2.16
CA SER A 137 -11.97 -6.46 -2.46
C SER A 137 -12.09 -7.50 -3.57
N HIS A 138 -11.24 -7.44 -4.60
CA HIS A 138 -11.18 -8.50 -5.61
C HIS A 138 -10.72 -9.83 -5.03
N LEU A 139 -9.70 -9.85 -4.17
CA LEU A 139 -9.28 -11.08 -3.49
C LEU A 139 -10.40 -11.67 -2.62
N LEU A 140 -11.11 -10.84 -1.87
CA LEU A 140 -12.23 -11.29 -1.03
C LEU A 140 -13.39 -11.86 -1.85
N GLN A 141 -13.62 -11.37 -3.08
CA GLN A 141 -14.59 -11.96 -4.01
C GLN A 141 -14.11 -13.25 -4.66
N SER A 142 -12.80 -13.41 -4.88
CA SER A 142 -12.22 -14.61 -5.49
C SER A 142 -12.10 -15.79 -4.52
N TYR A 143 -11.88 -15.53 -3.23
CA TYR A 143 -11.68 -16.57 -2.21
C TYR A 143 -12.88 -16.64 -1.26
N THR A 144 -13.94 -17.34 -1.66
CA THR A 144 -15.21 -17.41 -0.92
C THR A 144 -15.43 -18.73 -0.18
N SER A 145 -14.56 -19.73 -0.35
CA SER A 145 -14.73 -21.03 0.31
C SER A 145 -14.64 -20.93 1.83
N ASP A 146 -15.35 -21.80 2.54
CA ASP A 146 -15.28 -21.95 3.99
C ASP A 146 -14.07 -22.78 4.45
N ASP A 147 -13.22 -23.21 3.51
CA ASP A 147 -11.96 -23.87 3.82
C ASP A 147 -11.07 -22.98 4.73
N THR A 148 -10.44 -23.60 5.73
CA THR A 148 -9.64 -22.90 6.74
C THR A 148 -8.50 -22.07 6.13
N ASP A 149 -7.88 -22.54 5.05
CA ASP A 149 -6.79 -21.84 4.37
C ASP A 149 -7.29 -20.54 3.70
N GLN A 150 -8.43 -20.58 3.01
CA GLN A 150 -9.07 -19.41 2.44
C GLN A 150 -9.60 -18.45 3.52
N CYS A 151 -10.12 -18.97 4.63
CA CYS A 151 -10.53 -18.13 5.77
C CYS A 151 -9.36 -17.31 6.30
N LEU A 152 -8.21 -17.95 6.56
CA LEU A 152 -6.99 -17.29 7.01
C LEU A 152 -6.50 -16.26 5.99
N LEU A 153 -6.51 -16.59 4.70
CA LEU A 153 -6.18 -15.64 3.63
C LEU A 153 -7.10 -14.41 3.67
N ARG A 154 -8.41 -14.59 3.75
CA ARG A 154 -9.36 -13.48 3.86
C ARG A 154 -9.11 -12.61 5.09
N TRP A 155 -8.72 -13.20 6.22
CA TRP A 155 -8.38 -12.44 7.43
C TRP A 155 -7.16 -11.56 7.23
N VAL A 156 -6.08 -12.09 6.62
CA VAL A 156 -4.88 -11.31 6.32
C VAL A 156 -5.19 -10.20 5.29
N VAL A 157 -6.01 -10.49 4.27
CA VAL A 157 -6.45 -9.49 3.28
C VAL A 157 -7.22 -8.35 3.95
N ASN A 158 -8.19 -8.66 4.82
CA ASN A 158 -8.90 -7.63 5.59
C ASN A 158 -7.96 -6.83 6.49
N LEU A 159 -7.01 -7.51 7.14
CA LEU A 159 -6.03 -6.86 8.01
C LEU A 159 -5.17 -5.85 7.24
N ASN A 160 -4.71 -6.17 6.03
CA ASN A 160 -3.93 -5.26 5.19
C ASN A 160 -4.63 -3.90 4.97
N VAL A 161 -5.94 -3.92 4.76
CA VAL A 161 -6.74 -2.68 4.64
C VAL A 161 -6.88 -1.97 5.99
N ARG A 162 -7.12 -2.72 7.07
CA ARG A 162 -7.29 -2.17 8.43
C ARG A 162 -6.02 -1.53 8.95
N LEU A 163 -4.84 -2.06 8.60
CA LEU A 163 -3.56 -1.45 8.95
C LEU A 163 -3.43 -0.02 8.41
N LEU A 164 -4.08 0.31 7.29
CA LEU A 164 -4.09 1.67 6.77
C LEU A 164 -4.84 2.66 7.69
N ALA A 165 -5.71 2.20 8.59
CA ALA A 165 -6.37 3.05 9.58
C ALA A 165 -5.39 3.59 10.65
N PHE A 166 -4.20 3.00 10.78
CA PHE A 166 -3.16 3.45 11.69
C PHE A 166 -2.32 4.60 11.13
N PHE A 167 -2.60 5.06 9.92
CA PHE A 167 -1.95 6.22 9.31
C PHE A 167 -2.88 7.44 9.32
N ASP A 168 -2.30 8.63 9.41
CA ASP A 168 -2.99 9.90 9.24
C ASP A 168 -3.33 10.17 7.76
N ASP A 169 -3.96 11.32 7.49
CA ASP A 169 -4.35 11.69 6.13
C ASP A 169 -3.15 12.02 5.21
N ASN A 170 -1.95 12.17 5.77
CA ASN A 170 -0.71 12.39 5.02
C ASN A 170 0.05 11.07 4.76
N GLY A 171 -0.43 9.94 5.26
CA GLY A 171 0.23 8.65 5.15
C GLY A 171 1.36 8.44 6.16
N LEU A 172 1.38 9.20 7.25
CA LEU A 172 2.31 9.01 8.37
C LEU A 172 1.66 8.18 9.48
N PRO A 173 2.40 7.32 10.19
CA PRO A 173 1.87 6.63 11.36
C PRO A 173 1.23 7.58 12.38
N ASN A 174 -0.01 7.28 12.78
CA ASN A 174 -0.78 8.10 13.71
C ASN A 174 -0.68 7.56 15.14
N THR A 175 0.40 7.94 15.84
CA THR A 175 0.67 7.53 17.22
C THR A 175 -0.30 8.12 18.25
N LYS A 176 -1.23 8.99 17.83
CA LYS A 176 -2.29 9.55 18.69
C LYS A 176 -3.47 8.60 18.90
N ILE A 177 -3.52 7.48 18.16
CA ILE A 177 -4.56 6.46 18.34
C ILE A 177 -4.43 5.85 19.75
N PRO A 178 -5.52 5.72 20.51
CA PRO A 178 -5.50 5.08 21.82
C PRO A 178 -4.91 3.66 21.74
N ASP A 179 -4.01 3.34 22.67
CA ASP A 179 -3.31 2.06 22.75
C ASP A 179 -2.56 1.66 21.46
N TYR A 180 -2.09 2.66 20.68
CA TYR A 180 -1.43 2.43 19.39
C TYR A 180 -0.40 1.29 19.46
N TRP A 181 0.56 1.37 20.39
CA TRP A 181 1.63 0.37 20.51
C TRP A 181 1.13 -1.02 20.88
N SER A 182 0.22 -1.10 21.85
CA SER A 182 -0.40 -2.35 22.25
C SER A 182 -1.17 -2.99 21.09
N LYS A 183 -1.87 -2.18 20.27
CA LYS A 183 -2.55 -2.65 19.07
C LYS A 183 -1.55 -3.16 18.02
N ILE A 184 -0.48 -2.43 17.72
CA ILE A 184 0.55 -2.87 16.76
C ILE A 184 1.19 -4.20 17.20
N LEU A 185 1.58 -4.33 18.47
CA LEU A 185 2.15 -5.57 19.03
C LEU A 185 1.17 -6.74 19.02
N GLY A 186 -0.10 -6.47 19.34
CA GLY A 186 -1.17 -7.45 19.26
C GLY A 186 -1.36 -7.97 17.83
N ILE A 187 -1.28 -7.09 16.84
CA ILE A 187 -1.40 -7.49 15.42
C ILE A 187 -0.18 -8.31 14.97
N PHE A 188 1.06 -7.96 15.36
CA PHE A 188 2.24 -8.80 15.08
C PHE A 188 2.06 -10.22 15.62
N SER A 189 1.59 -10.34 16.86
CA SER A 189 1.35 -11.64 17.50
C SER A 189 0.26 -12.42 16.78
N LEU A 190 -0.81 -11.74 16.35
CA LEU A 190 -1.91 -12.32 15.60
C LEU A 190 -1.47 -12.85 14.22
N LEU A 191 -0.64 -12.08 13.49
CA LEU A 191 -0.06 -12.53 12.21
C LEU A 191 0.81 -13.78 12.38
N GLY A 192 1.69 -13.79 13.38
CA GLY A 192 2.53 -14.96 13.68
C GLY A 192 1.69 -16.21 14.00
N TYR A 193 0.61 -16.02 14.76
CA TYR A 193 -0.36 -17.09 15.02
C TYR A 193 -1.03 -17.59 13.73
N TRP A 194 -1.59 -16.70 12.90
CA TRP A 194 -2.24 -17.08 11.64
C TRP A 194 -1.28 -17.80 10.70
N HIS A 195 -0.04 -17.32 10.56
CA HIS A 195 0.99 -17.97 9.75
C HIS A 195 1.30 -19.38 10.24
N ARG A 196 1.42 -19.57 11.57
CA ARG A 196 1.63 -20.90 12.16
C ARG A 196 0.46 -21.84 11.89
N VAL A 197 -0.78 -21.38 12.08
CA VAL A 197 -1.98 -22.19 11.80
C VAL A 197 -2.02 -22.57 10.32
N PHE A 198 -1.79 -21.60 9.42
CA PHE A 198 -1.75 -21.84 7.98
C PHE A 198 -0.68 -22.88 7.60
N SER A 199 0.52 -22.78 8.18
CA SER A 199 1.63 -23.71 7.93
C SER A 199 1.28 -25.16 8.27
N LEU A 200 0.47 -25.37 9.32
CA LEU A 200 0.08 -26.71 9.79
C LEU A 200 -1.02 -27.39 8.97
N LEU A 201 -1.68 -26.68 8.05
CA LEU A 201 -2.71 -27.27 7.19
C LEU A 201 -2.08 -28.21 6.15
N GLU A 202 -2.51 -29.47 6.10
CA GLU A 202 -1.90 -30.50 5.23
C GLU A 202 -2.27 -30.34 3.74
N ARG A 203 -3.48 -29.88 3.43
CA ARG A 203 -4.02 -29.83 2.07
C ARG A 203 -4.38 -28.40 1.68
N LYS A 204 -3.36 -27.63 1.30
CA LYS A 204 -3.51 -26.26 0.81
C LYS A 204 -3.38 -26.21 -0.71
N GLN A 205 -4.25 -25.45 -1.37
CA GLN A 205 -4.11 -25.23 -2.81
C GLN A 205 -2.94 -24.28 -3.08
N TYR A 206 -2.10 -24.59 -4.07
CA TYR A 206 -0.86 -23.83 -4.33
C TYR A 206 -1.09 -22.32 -4.50
N HIS A 207 -2.15 -21.92 -5.23
CA HIS A 207 -2.45 -20.51 -5.44
C HIS A 207 -2.92 -19.80 -4.15
N VAL A 208 -3.54 -20.51 -3.21
CA VAL A 208 -3.90 -19.98 -1.88
C VAL A 208 -2.64 -19.74 -1.07
N ILE A 209 -1.66 -20.67 -1.10
CA ILE A 209 -0.35 -20.51 -0.45
C ILE A 209 0.35 -19.25 -0.95
N VAL A 210 0.54 -19.12 -2.27
CA VAL A 210 1.23 -17.96 -2.86
C VAL A 210 0.54 -16.65 -2.49
N CYS A 211 -0.81 -16.63 -2.53
CA CYS A 211 -1.56 -15.44 -2.19
C CYS A 211 -1.42 -15.11 -0.69
N PHE A 212 -1.55 -16.11 0.19
CA PHE A 212 -1.39 -15.96 1.63
C PHE A 212 -0.02 -15.36 1.99
N GLU A 213 1.06 -15.96 1.50
CA GLU A 213 2.43 -15.48 1.74
C GLU A 213 2.63 -14.03 1.24
N ASN A 214 2.08 -13.69 0.08
CA ASN A 214 2.16 -12.33 -0.44
C ASN A 214 1.38 -11.33 0.41
N GLN A 215 0.22 -11.72 0.96
CA GLN A 215 -0.57 -10.85 1.83
C GLN A 215 0.06 -10.73 3.22
N MET A 216 0.69 -11.79 3.74
CA MET A 216 1.48 -11.77 4.97
C MET A 216 2.62 -10.75 4.87
N LYS A 217 3.45 -10.84 3.81
CA LYS A 217 4.57 -9.92 3.58
C LYS A 217 4.13 -8.45 3.51
N LYS A 218 2.98 -8.17 2.89
CA LYS A 218 2.40 -6.81 2.85
C LYS A 218 2.02 -6.32 4.25
N ALA A 219 1.40 -7.19 5.05
CA ALA A 219 0.96 -6.84 6.40
C ALA A 219 2.18 -6.59 7.31
N GLU A 220 3.17 -7.47 7.26
CA GLU A 220 4.44 -7.35 7.97
C GLU A 220 5.20 -6.07 7.58
N SER A 221 5.31 -5.77 6.28
CA SER A 221 5.96 -4.55 5.79
C SER A 221 5.26 -3.29 6.31
N THR A 222 3.92 -3.30 6.32
CA THR A 222 3.12 -2.18 6.82
C THR A 222 3.30 -2.02 8.33
N LEU A 223 3.27 -3.13 9.07
CA LEU A 223 3.51 -3.13 10.51
C LEU A 223 4.92 -2.66 10.87
N TRP A 224 5.93 -3.00 10.08
CA TRP A 224 7.30 -2.54 10.27
C TRP A 224 7.39 -1.01 10.16
N ILE A 225 6.69 -0.41 9.19
CA ILE A 225 6.59 1.05 9.07
C ILE A 225 5.89 1.65 10.29
N LEU A 226 4.77 1.05 10.72
CA LEU A 226 4.02 1.49 11.90
C LEU A 226 4.83 1.34 13.19
N ALA A 227 5.69 0.33 13.27
CA ALA A 227 6.52 0.01 14.43
C ALA A 227 7.68 1.00 14.62
N GLN A 228 8.17 1.59 13.54
CA GLN A 228 9.26 2.58 13.58
C GLN A 228 8.82 3.98 13.99
N ALA A 229 7.51 4.21 14.13
CA ALA A 229 7.00 5.52 14.51
C ALA A 229 7.58 5.94 15.87
N THR A 230 8.21 7.10 15.97
CA THR A 230 8.52 7.65 17.29
C THR A 230 7.28 8.37 17.83
N PRO A 231 6.98 8.29 19.13
CA PRO A 231 6.04 9.22 19.73
C PRO A 231 6.58 10.62 19.44
N ASN A 232 5.85 11.41 18.65
CA ASN A 232 6.17 12.83 18.52
C ASN A 232 5.97 13.39 19.93
N GLY A 233 7.10 13.68 20.61
CA GLY A 233 7.08 14.33 21.91
C GLY A 233 6.20 15.57 21.81
N GLY A 234 5.16 15.60 22.64
CA GLY A 234 4.35 16.80 22.82
C GLY A 234 5.16 17.92 23.43
#